data_AF-A0A358AM90-F1
#
_entry.id   AF-A0A358AM90-F1
#
_cell.length_a   1.000
_cell.length_b   1.000
_cell.length_c   1.000
_cell.angle_alpha   90.00
_cell.angle_beta   90.00
_cell.angle_gamma   90.00
#
_symmetry.space_group_name_H-M   'P 1'
#
loop_
_entity.id
_entity.type
_entity.pdbx_description
1 polymer ?
#
loop_
_entity_poly.entity_id
_entity_poly.type
_entity_poly.pdbx_seq_one_letter_code
_entity_poly.pdbx_strand_id
1 'polypeptide(L)'
;MLNKNIKKKKGFSLVETLIALLVFSFIIVMLMGSFSSLLKNYANVKKTQRGMESAQYVINMMAKTIRSSVFPSAPTSYAGVNQITMFDNSRSLCVTYKYDTDGLLKVFTAAGTVITDCDTNPSAASFTSLTAPNELSSFSFSGVPTDITDPMNPVFGKISITADAYGGNAAKMQTTVSLRQ
;
A
#
# COMPACT_ATOMS: atom_id res chain seq x y z
N MET A 1 -3.36 38.30 68.95
CA MET A 1 -3.11 39.07 67.71
C MET A 1 -3.48 38.21 66.51
N LEU A 2 -4.53 38.58 65.77
CA LEU A 2 -4.69 38.39 64.31
C LEU A 2 -6.07 38.92 63.91
N ASN A 3 -6.16 40.24 63.73
CA ASN A 3 -7.37 40.89 63.21
C ASN A 3 -7.44 40.64 61.69
N LYS A 4 -8.17 39.60 61.29
CA LYS A 4 -8.28 39.17 59.89
C LYS A 4 -9.35 40.00 59.19
N ASN A 5 -8.93 41.02 58.43
CA ASN A 5 -9.81 41.82 57.57
C ASN A 5 -10.46 40.93 56.48
N ILE A 6 -11.71 40.55 56.67
CA ILE A 6 -12.49 39.81 55.67
C ILE A 6 -12.94 40.81 54.59
N LYS A 7 -12.21 40.86 53.47
CA LYS A 7 -12.60 41.67 52.31
C LYS A 7 -13.86 41.09 51.67
N LYS A 8 -14.96 41.85 51.64
CA LYS A 8 -16.16 41.52 50.86
C LYS A 8 -15.80 41.52 49.38
N LYS A 9 -15.75 40.34 48.76
CA LYS A 9 -15.57 40.22 47.31
C LYS A 9 -16.90 40.51 46.62
N LYS A 10 -16.88 41.36 45.58
CA LYS A 10 -18.05 41.58 44.72
C LYS A 10 -18.38 40.26 44.03
N GLY A 11 -19.63 39.83 44.12
CA GLY A 11 -20.13 38.64 43.41
C GLY A 11 -20.42 38.97 41.94
N PHE A 12 -20.44 37.94 41.10
CA PHE A 12 -20.86 38.05 39.70
C PHE A 12 -22.36 38.33 39.62
N SER A 13 -22.75 39.18 38.67
CA SER A 13 -24.17 39.40 38.36
C SER A 13 -24.75 38.17 37.64
N LEU A 14 -26.04 37.90 37.83
CA LEU A 14 -26.75 36.81 37.14
C LEU A 14 -26.69 36.96 35.61
N VAL A 15 -26.70 38.20 35.12
CA VAL A 15 -26.55 38.48 33.67
C VAL A 15 -25.16 38.12 33.17
N GLU A 16 -24.13 38.36 33.99
CA GLU A 16 -22.73 38.08 33.65
C GLU A 16 -22.46 36.57 33.58
N THR A 17 -23.06 35.79 34.48
CA THR A 17 -22.97 34.33 34.42
C THR A 17 -23.69 33.74 33.20
N LEU A 18 -24.84 34.31 32.81
CA LEU A 18 -25.58 33.88 31.62
C LEU A 18 -24.78 34.14 30.34
N ILE A 19 -24.19 35.33 30.22
CA ILE A 19 -23.33 35.68 29.08
C ILE A 19 -22.09 34.78 29.04
N ALA A 20 -21.46 34.52 30.19
CA ALA A 20 -20.30 33.63 30.27
C ALA A 20 -20.63 32.21 29.82
N LEU A 21 -21.78 31.66 30.21
CA LEU A 21 -22.23 30.33 29.77
C LEU A 21 -22.49 30.27 28.26
N LEU A 22 -23.05 31.33 27.68
CA LEU A 22 -23.27 31.41 26.24
C LEU A 22 -21.95 31.48 25.46
N VAL A 23 -21.00 32.30 25.89
CA VAL A 23 -19.67 32.37 25.25
C VAL A 23 -18.93 31.04 25.40
N PHE A 24 -18.99 30.43 26.59
CA PHE A 24 -18.37 29.14 26.85
C PHE A 24 -18.94 28.04 25.97
N SER A 25 -20.26 27.98 25.80
CA SER A 25 -20.89 26.96 24.94
C SER A 25 -20.49 27.10 23.47
N PHE A 26 -20.40 28.33 22.95
CA PHE A 26 -19.89 28.57 21.60
C PHE A 26 -18.45 28.09 21.42
N ILE A 27 -17.57 28.37 22.39
CA ILE A 27 -16.17 27.91 22.34
C ILE A 27 -16.10 26.38 22.30
N ILE A 28 -16.87 25.70 23.16
CA ILE A 28 -16.88 24.23 23.20
C ILE A 28 -17.36 23.64 21.87
N VAL A 29 -18.40 24.20 21.25
CA VAL A 29 -18.89 23.73 19.95
C VAL A 29 -17.83 23.89 18.86
N MET A 30 -17.12 25.03 18.82
CA MET A 30 -16.02 25.23 17.87
C MET A 30 -14.86 24.25 18.08
N LEU A 31 -14.52 23.96 19.34
CA LEU A 31 -13.48 22.98 19.70
C LEU A 31 -13.89 21.56 19.27
N MET A 32 -15.15 21.17 19.49
CA MET A 32 -15.66 19.87 19.07
C MET A 32 -15.61 19.69 17.55
N GLY A 33 -15.95 20.72 16.78
CA GLY A 33 -15.85 20.71 15.32
C GLY A 33 -14.41 20.47 14.84
N SER A 34 -13.46 21.19 15.44
CA SER A 34 -12.03 21.04 15.15
C SER A 34 -11.52 19.64 15.49
N PHE A 35 -11.88 19.13 16.67
CA PHE A 35 -11.46 17.80 17.12
C PHE A 35 -11.98 16.67 16.22
N SER A 36 -13.24 16.75 15.78
CA SER A 36 -13.84 15.78 14.86
C SER A 36 -13.09 15.72 13.51
N SER A 37 -12.69 16.89 12.98
CA SER A 37 -11.88 16.97 11.77
C SER A 37 -10.50 16.33 11.95
N LEU A 38 -9.83 16.63 13.06
CA LEU A 38 -8.52 16.05 13.39
C LEU A 38 -8.58 14.53 13.50
N LEU A 39 -9.62 13.98 14.14
CA LEU A 39 -9.77 12.53 14.29
C LEU A 39 -9.97 11.82 12.95
N LYS A 40 -10.78 12.39 12.05
CA LYS A 40 -10.98 11.87 10.68
C LYS A 40 -9.67 11.90 9.89
N ASN A 41 -8.94 13.00 9.96
CA ASN A 41 -7.65 13.14 9.29
C ASN A 41 -6.63 12.14 9.83
N TYR A 42 -6.54 11.97 11.15
CA TYR A 42 -5.66 10.98 11.78
C TYR A 42 -5.98 9.55 11.32
N ALA A 43 -7.27 9.18 11.28
CA ALA A 43 -7.69 7.86 10.80
C ALA A 43 -7.29 7.64 9.33
N ASN A 44 -7.48 8.64 8.48
CA ASN A 44 -7.10 8.58 7.06
C ASN A 44 -5.58 8.46 6.88
N VAL A 45 -4.80 9.28 7.57
CA VAL A 45 -3.33 9.22 7.53
C VAL A 45 -2.83 7.86 7.97
N LYS A 46 -3.40 7.30 9.05
CA LYS A 46 -3.03 5.97 9.54
C LYS A 46 -3.38 4.86 8.55
N LYS A 47 -4.49 4.99 7.82
CA LYS A 47 -4.86 4.05 6.75
C LYS A 47 -3.86 4.12 5.59
N THR A 48 -3.53 5.32 5.13
CA THR A 48 -2.53 5.52 4.06
C THR A 48 -1.16 4.99 4.47
N GLN A 49 -0.72 5.24 5.72
CA GLN A 49 0.55 4.76 6.25
C GLN A 49 0.62 3.22 6.20
N ARG A 50 -0.42 2.53 6.66
CA ARG A 50 -0.49 1.06 6.60
C ARG A 50 -0.44 0.55 5.16
N GLY A 51 -1.16 1.20 4.25
CA GLY A 51 -1.11 0.87 2.82
C GLY A 51 0.29 1.04 2.23
N MET A 52 1.02 2.10 2.60
CA MET A 52 2.40 2.32 2.17
C MET A 52 3.37 1.27 2.72
N GLU A 53 3.27 0.93 4.00
CA GLU A 53 4.10 -0.10 4.64
C GLU A 53 3.87 -1.47 3.99
N SER A 54 2.60 -1.84 3.77
CA SER A 54 2.21 -3.09 3.10
C SER A 54 2.73 -3.13 1.66
N ALA A 55 2.53 -2.07 0.88
CA ALA A 55 3.04 -1.97 -0.48
C ALA A 55 4.56 -2.08 -0.54
N GLN A 56 5.29 -1.38 0.34
CA GLN A 56 6.75 -1.42 0.37
C GLN A 56 7.27 -2.81 0.74
N TYR A 57 6.63 -3.47 1.72
CA TYR A 57 6.96 -4.84 2.09
C TYR A 57 6.80 -5.79 0.89
N VAL A 58 5.64 -5.76 0.25
CA VAL A 58 5.35 -6.68 -0.85
C VAL A 58 6.22 -6.37 -2.08
N ILE A 59 6.41 -5.10 -2.44
CA ILE A 59 7.30 -4.68 -3.53
C ILE A 59 8.73 -5.21 -3.29
N ASN A 60 9.26 -5.08 -2.08
CA ASN A 60 10.60 -5.57 -1.76
C ASN A 60 10.69 -7.10 -1.86
N MET A 61 9.66 -7.80 -1.41
CA MET A 61 9.57 -9.26 -1.52
C MET A 61 9.50 -9.72 -2.98
N MET A 62 8.66 -9.08 -3.79
CA MET A 62 8.56 -9.35 -5.23
C MET A 62 9.86 -9.01 -5.94
N ALA A 63 10.49 -7.87 -5.64
CA ALA A 63 11.76 -7.48 -6.21
C ALA A 63 12.87 -8.51 -5.91
N LYS A 64 12.88 -9.09 -4.71
CA LYS A 64 13.79 -10.19 -4.37
C LYS A 64 13.53 -11.42 -5.24
N THR A 65 12.27 -11.82 -5.38
CA THR A 65 11.87 -12.97 -6.20
C THR A 65 12.18 -12.75 -7.68
N ILE A 66 11.90 -11.55 -8.20
CA ILE A 66 12.13 -11.18 -9.61
C ILE A 66 13.62 -11.27 -9.94
N ARG A 67 14.52 -10.83 -9.04
CA ARG A 67 15.97 -10.90 -9.26
C ARG A 67 16.51 -12.32 -9.44
N SER A 68 15.87 -13.33 -8.87
CA SER A 68 16.26 -14.75 -9.00
C SER A 68 15.40 -15.52 -10.00
N SER A 69 14.52 -14.83 -10.71
CA SER A 69 13.54 -15.46 -11.59
C SER A 69 13.87 -15.28 -13.07
N VAL A 70 13.31 -16.17 -13.88
CA VAL A 70 13.28 -16.07 -15.33
C VAL A 70 11.83 -15.87 -15.78
N PHE A 71 11.63 -15.08 -16.83
CA PHE A 71 10.33 -14.86 -17.44
C PHE A 71 10.15 -15.70 -18.69
N PRO A 72 8.92 -16.15 -18.97
CA PRO A 72 8.64 -16.81 -20.24
C PRO A 72 8.97 -15.83 -21.37
N SER A 73 9.49 -16.35 -22.48
CA SER A 73 9.87 -15.57 -23.66
C SER A 73 8.68 -14.87 -24.33
N ALA A 74 7.45 -15.23 -23.95
CA ALA A 74 6.22 -14.58 -24.37
C ALA A 74 5.40 -14.15 -23.13
N PRO A 75 4.78 -12.95 -23.14
CA PRO A 75 4.85 -11.91 -24.17
C PRO A 75 6.16 -11.11 -24.14
N THR A 76 6.57 -10.57 -25.29
CA THR A 76 7.80 -9.77 -25.48
C THR A 76 7.80 -8.44 -24.74
N SER A 77 6.67 -8.00 -24.21
CA SER A 77 6.58 -6.90 -23.25
C SER A 77 5.30 -6.99 -22.43
N TYR A 78 5.35 -6.40 -21.24
CA TYR A 78 4.24 -6.22 -20.33
C TYR A 78 3.98 -4.71 -20.21
N ALA A 79 2.72 -4.27 -20.37
CA ALA A 79 2.33 -2.88 -20.23
C ALA A 79 1.09 -2.78 -19.35
N GLY A 80 1.27 -2.37 -18.09
CA GLY A 80 0.18 -2.20 -17.13
C GLY A 80 -0.62 -3.48 -16.84
N VAL A 81 0.03 -4.65 -16.88
CA VAL A 81 -0.64 -5.92 -16.61
C VAL A 81 -0.84 -6.11 -15.11
N ASN A 82 -1.95 -6.72 -14.71
CA ASN A 82 -2.24 -7.00 -13.31
C ASN A 82 -1.74 -8.36 -12.85
N GLN A 83 -1.21 -9.18 -13.75
CA GLN A 83 -0.69 -10.50 -13.46
C GLN A 83 0.66 -10.68 -14.12
N ILE A 84 1.57 -11.35 -13.40
CA ILE A 84 2.87 -11.73 -13.92
C ILE A 84 3.25 -13.11 -13.40
N THR A 85 3.74 -13.97 -14.28
CA THR A 85 4.19 -15.33 -13.98
C THR A 85 5.68 -15.43 -14.27
N MET A 86 6.42 -16.02 -13.34
CA MET A 86 7.87 -16.17 -13.41
C MET A 86 8.31 -17.49 -12.80
N PHE A 87 9.47 -17.98 -13.21
CA PHE A 87 10.10 -19.17 -12.65
C PHE A 87 11.25 -18.76 -11.74
N ASP A 88 11.19 -19.08 -10.44
CA ASP A 88 12.25 -18.79 -9.46
C ASP A 88 13.29 -19.92 -9.46
N ASN A 89 14.43 -19.69 -10.11
CA ASN A 89 15.52 -20.66 -10.23
C ASN A 89 16.10 -21.05 -8.86
N SER A 90 16.06 -20.15 -7.88
CA SER A 90 16.65 -20.43 -6.56
C SER A 90 15.88 -21.47 -5.76
N ARG A 91 14.59 -21.66 -6.07
CA ARG A 91 13.70 -22.59 -5.34
C ARG A 91 13.06 -23.64 -6.23
N SER A 92 13.25 -23.57 -7.55
CA SER A 92 12.55 -24.43 -8.53
C SER A 92 11.03 -24.35 -8.36
N LEU A 93 10.51 -23.12 -8.28
CA LEU A 93 9.09 -22.83 -8.08
C LEU A 93 8.59 -21.85 -9.15
N CYS A 94 7.43 -22.13 -9.71
CA CYS A 94 6.66 -21.17 -10.50
C CYS A 94 5.92 -20.24 -9.56
N VAL A 95 6.14 -18.93 -9.71
CA VAL A 95 5.50 -17.90 -8.90
C VAL A 95 4.66 -17.01 -9.79
N THR A 96 3.38 -16.89 -9.48
CA THR A 96 2.46 -15.96 -10.16
C THR A 96 1.96 -14.94 -9.17
N TYR A 97 2.16 -13.66 -9.48
CA TYR A 97 1.56 -12.56 -8.75
C TYR A 97 0.38 -12.02 -9.55
N LYS A 98 -0.76 -11.78 -8.89
CA LYS A 98 -1.96 -11.23 -9.51
C LYS A 98 -2.59 -10.20 -8.58
N TYR A 99 -2.88 -9.02 -9.12
CA TYR A 99 -3.77 -8.05 -8.48
C TYR A 99 -5.20 -8.29 -8.97
N ASP A 100 -6.07 -8.69 -8.06
CA ASP A 100 -7.45 -9.05 -8.39
C ASP A 100 -8.41 -7.86 -8.29
N THR A 101 -9.61 -8.00 -8.84
CA THR A 101 -10.66 -6.97 -8.76
C THR A 101 -11.11 -6.66 -7.32
N ASP A 102 -10.81 -7.57 -6.38
CA ASP A 102 -11.09 -7.41 -4.96
C ASP A 102 -10.17 -6.37 -4.27
N GLY A 103 -9.21 -5.78 -5.00
CA GLY A 103 -8.20 -4.88 -4.45
C GLY A 103 -7.15 -5.59 -3.61
N LEU A 104 -6.96 -6.89 -3.85
CA LEU A 104 -6.02 -7.75 -3.14
C LEU A 104 -4.92 -8.20 -4.09
N LEU A 105 -3.67 -8.04 -3.65
CA LEU A 105 -2.55 -8.68 -4.30
C LEU A 105 -2.44 -10.11 -3.78
N LYS A 106 -2.43 -11.06 -4.71
CA LYS A 106 -2.38 -12.49 -4.42
C LYS A 106 -1.15 -13.12 -5.07
N VAL A 107 -0.66 -14.19 -4.45
CA VAL A 107 0.44 -15.00 -4.96
C VAL A 107 0.01 -16.46 -5.10
N PHE A 108 0.46 -17.09 -6.17
CA PHE A 108 0.38 -18.53 -6.37
C PHE A 108 1.79 -19.07 -6.54
N THR A 109 2.07 -20.20 -5.89
CA THR A 109 3.34 -20.92 -6.02
C THR A 109 3.07 -22.37 -6.36
N ALA A 110 3.70 -22.88 -7.41
CA ALA A 110 3.69 -24.29 -7.78
C ALA A 110 5.11 -24.82 -7.95
N ALA A 111 5.29 -26.11 -7.73
CA ALA A 111 6.55 -26.77 -8.10
C ALA A 111 6.69 -26.77 -9.63
N GLY A 112 7.91 -26.47 -10.10
CA GLY A 112 8.25 -26.54 -11.52
C GLY A 112 9.73 -26.83 -11.68
N THR A 113 10.12 -27.50 -12.76
CA THR A 113 11.54 -27.77 -13.05
C THR A 113 12.10 -26.80 -14.07
N VAL A 114 11.23 -26.34 -14.97
CA VAL A 114 11.55 -25.38 -16.03
C VAL A 114 10.41 -24.38 -16.19
N ILE A 115 10.71 -23.27 -16.87
CA ILE A 115 9.73 -22.19 -17.06
C ILE A 115 8.51 -22.60 -17.89
N THR A 116 8.63 -23.61 -18.74
CA THR A 116 7.53 -24.17 -19.53
C THR A 116 6.53 -24.95 -18.67
N ASP A 117 6.92 -25.36 -17.46
CA ASP A 117 6.03 -26.03 -16.51
C ASP A 117 5.12 -25.03 -15.79
N CYS A 118 5.43 -23.73 -15.88
CA CYS A 118 4.65 -22.71 -15.20
C CYS A 118 3.34 -22.46 -15.93
N ASP A 119 2.24 -22.86 -15.29
CA ASP A 119 0.90 -22.52 -15.71
C ASP A 119 0.75 -20.98 -15.75
N THR A 120 0.41 -20.45 -16.92
CA THR A 120 0.18 -19.02 -17.12
C THR A 120 -1.19 -18.57 -16.64
N ASN A 121 -2.10 -19.52 -16.36
CA ASN A 121 -3.45 -19.26 -15.84
C ASN A 121 -3.84 -20.24 -14.73
N PRO A 122 -3.15 -20.19 -13.57
CA PRO A 122 -3.49 -21.04 -12.44
C PRO A 122 -4.92 -20.76 -11.96
N SER A 123 -5.63 -21.81 -11.52
CA SER A 123 -7.01 -21.68 -11.05
C SER A 123 -7.12 -20.66 -9.90
N ALA A 124 -8.22 -19.90 -9.88
CA ALA A 124 -8.46 -18.87 -8.88
C ALA A 124 -8.44 -19.39 -7.41
N ALA A 125 -8.65 -20.68 -7.19
CA ALA A 125 -8.68 -21.30 -5.87
C ALA A 125 -7.28 -21.47 -5.22
N SER A 126 -6.20 -21.31 -5.98
CA SER A 126 -4.85 -21.61 -5.51
C SER A 126 -4.08 -20.38 -4.98
N PHE A 127 -4.69 -19.20 -5.05
CA PHE A 127 -4.04 -17.94 -4.70
C PHE A 127 -4.13 -17.62 -3.21
N THR A 128 -3.00 -17.21 -2.63
CA THR A 128 -2.90 -16.70 -1.25
C THR A 128 -2.79 -15.18 -1.27
N SER A 129 -3.61 -14.48 -0.48
CA SER A 129 -3.56 -13.02 -0.36
C SER A 129 -2.29 -12.56 0.38
N LEU A 130 -1.55 -11.64 -0.24
CA LEU A 130 -0.36 -10.99 0.34
C LEU A 130 -0.69 -9.69 1.07
N THR A 131 -1.78 -9.05 0.70
CA THR A 131 -2.24 -7.78 1.28
C THR A 131 -3.63 -7.93 1.88
N ALA A 132 -3.99 -7.05 2.81
CA ALA A 132 -5.35 -6.97 3.34
C ALA A 132 -6.25 -6.07 2.47
N PRO A 133 -7.58 -6.17 2.59
CA PRO A 133 -8.49 -5.28 1.86
C PRO A 133 -8.24 -3.81 2.20
N ASN A 134 -8.28 -2.95 1.18
CA ASN A 134 -8.06 -1.50 1.29
C ASN A 134 -6.65 -1.07 1.75
N GLU A 135 -5.61 -1.87 1.46
CA GLU A 135 -4.21 -1.44 1.60
C GLU A 135 -3.65 -0.88 0.29
N LEU A 136 -4.06 -1.46 -0.84
CA LEU A 136 -3.71 -1.03 -2.19
C LEU A 136 -4.96 -0.54 -2.93
N SER A 137 -4.77 0.44 -3.80
CA SER A 137 -5.81 0.94 -4.71
C SER A 137 -5.58 0.47 -6.14
N SER A 138 -4.31 0.44 -6.57
CA SER A 138 -3.89 -0.12 -7.84
C SER A 138 -2.57 -0.86 -7.67
N PHE A 139 -2.34 -1.85 -8.53
CA PHE A 139 -1.08 -2.55 -8.63
C PHE A 139 -0.91 -3.08 -10.05
N SER A 140 0.22 -2.77 -10.68
CA SER A 140 0.50 -3.16 -12.07
C SER A 140 1.97 -3.46 -12.30
N PHE A 141 2.23 -4.29 -13.31
CA PHE A 141 3.54 -4.65 -13.80
C PHE A 141 3.73 -4.11 -15.21
N SER A 142 4.92 -3.63 -15.52
CA SER A 142 5.33 -3.25 -16.88
C SER A 142 6.78 -3.62 -17.10
N GLY A 143 7.17 -4.08 -18.28
CA GLY A 143 8.54 -4.50 -18.50
C GLY A 143 8.78 -5.27 -19.77
N VAL A 144 10.00 -5.75 -19.94
CA VAL A 144 10.44 -6.55 -21.07
C VAL A 144 11.10 -7.80 -20.49
N PRO A 145 10.72 -9.03 -20.90
CA PRO A 145 11.39 -10.26 -20.48
C PRO A 145 12.82 -10.29 -21.04
N THR A 146 13.67 -11.17 -20.51
CA THR A 146 15.00 -11.36 -21.09
C THR A 146 14.87 -12.04 -22.45
N ASP A 147 15.47 -11.44 -23.46
CA ASP A 147 15.61 -12.04 -24.78
C ASP A 147 17.07 -12.44 -25.00
N ILE A 148 17.30 -13.76 -25.08
CA ILE A 148 18.60 -14.37 -25.38
C ILE A 148 18.64 -14.98 -26.79
N THR A 149 17.62 -14.73 -27.61
CA THR A 149 17.54 -15.32 -28.96
C THR A 149 18.57 -14.70 -29.92
N ASP A 150 19.00 -13.45 -29.67
CA ASP A 150 20.15 -12.84 -30.34
C ASP A 150 21.41 -12.95 -29.45
N PRO A 151 22.33 -13.91 -29.75
CA PRO A 151 23.59 -14.05 -29.00
C PRO A 151 24.54 -12.86 -29.17
N MET A 152 24.32 -11.96 -30.14
CA MET A 152 25.13 -10.75 -30.31
C MET A 152 24.60 -9.54 -29.54
N ASN A 153 23.30 -9.53 -29.17
CA ASN A 153 22.68 -8.45 -28.39
C ASN A 153 21.73 -8.99 -27.33
N PRO A 154 22.23 -9.62 -26.25
CA PRO A 154 21.36 -10.12 -25.19
C PRO A 154 20.63 -8.94 -24.51
N VAL A 155 19.31 -8.96 -24.54
CA VAL A 155 18.48 -7.95 -23.87
C VAL A 155 18.15 -8.45 -22.48
N PHE A 156 18.80 -7.87 -21.47
CA PHE A 156 18.46 -8.15 -20.07
C PHE A 156 17.07 -7.59 -19.74
N GLY A 157 16.16 -8.47 -19.35
CA GLY A 157 14.81 -8.07 -19.03
C GLY A 157 14.75 -7.20 -17.77
N LYS A 158 13.77 -6.29 -17.77
CA LYS A 158 13.52 -5.33 -16.69
C LYS A 158 12.03 -5.33 -16.40
N ILE A 159 11.67 -5.41 -15.13
CA ILE A 159 10.29 -5.30 -14.67
C ILE A 159 10.17 -4.08 -13.75
N SER A 160 9.30 -3.17 -14.14
CA SER A 160 8.78 -2.09 -13.33
C SER A 160 7.50 -2.54 -12.63
N ILE A 161 7.47 -2.33 -11.32
CA ILE A 161 6.36 -2.59 -10.45
C ILE A 161 5.82 -1.24 -10.01
N THR A 162 4.54 -0.99 -10.24
CA THR A 162 3.86 0.23 -9.82
C THR A 162 2.70 -0.12 -8.91
N ALA A 163 2.66 0.48 -7.72
CA ALA A 163 1.58 0.31 -6.76
C ALA A 163 1.12 1.66 -6.22
N ASP A 164 -0.19 1.81 -6.06
CA ASP A 164 -0.79 2.98 -5.44
C ASP A 164 -1.37 2.58 -4.08
N ALA A 165 -0.83 3.15 -3.00
CA ALA A 165 -1.36 2.92 -1.66
C ALA A 165 -2.82 3.41 -1.55
N TYR A 166 -3.63 2.72 -0.77
CA TYR A 166 -5.02 3.12 -0.57
C TYR A 166 -5.11 4.44 0.22
N GLY A 167 -5.84 5.42 -0.32
CA GLY A 167 -6.10 6.71 0.35
C GLY A 167 -6.43 7.83 -0.63
N GLY A 168 -7.06 8.91 -0.15
CA GLY A 168 -7.51 10.03 -1.01
C GLY A 168 -6.39 10.77 -1.76
N ASN A 169 -5.15 10.70 -1.25
CA ASN A 169 -3.92 11.05 -1.96
C ASN A 169 -3.07 9.79 -2.05
N ALA A 170 -3.46 8.88 -2.94
CA ALA A 170 -2.78 7.60 -3.12
C ALA A 170 -1.29 7.83 -3.39
N ALA A 171 -0.44 7.43 -2.44
CA ALA A 171 1.00 7.51 -2.59
C ALA A 171 1.42 6.49 -3.65
N LYS A 172 2.01 6.99 -4.74
CA LYS A 172 2.51 6.15 -5.83
C LYS A 172 3.89 5.64 -5.47
N MET A 173 4.07 4.33 -5.52
CA MET A 173 5.36 3.66 -5.36
C MET A 173 5.70 2.94 -6.64
N GLN A 174 6.92 3.18 -7.13
CA GLN A 174 7.43 2.50 -8.31
C GLN A 174 8.83 1.98 -8.02
N THR A 175 9.09 0.74 -8.40
CA THR A 175 10.45 0.20 -8.42
C THR A 175 10.69 -0.51 -9.74
N THR A 176 11.93 -0.47 -10.22
CA THR A 176 12.32 -1.20 -11.43
C THR A 176 13.44 -2.16 -11.06
N VAL A 177 13.25 -3.42 -11.43
CA VAL A 177 14.14 -4.53 -11.10
C VAL A 177 14.63 -5.14 -12.39
N SER A 178 15.95 -5.18 -12.54
CA SER A 178 16.60 -5.94 -13.61
C SER A 178 16.74 -7.40 -13.22
N LEU A 179 16.55 -8.28 -14.18
CA LEU A 179 16.78 -9.71 -14.02
C LEU A 179 18.28 -9.99 -13.93
N ARG A 180 18.66 -10.93 -13.05
CA ARG A 180 20.00 -11.51 -13.04
C ARG A 180 19.85 -12.96 -13.46
N GLN A 181 20.39 -13.29 -14.64
CA GLN A 181 20.61 -14.68 -15.05
C GLN A 181 21.93 -15.16 -14.45
#